data_AF-A0A7X0V263-F1
#
_entry.id   AF-A0A7X0V263-F1
#
_cell.length_a   1.000
_cell.length_b   1.000
_cell.length_c   1.000
_cell.angle_alpha   90.00
_cell.angle_beta   90.00
_cell.angle_gamma   90.00
#
_symmetry.space_group_name_H-M   'P 1'
#
loop_
_entity.id
_entity.type
_entity.pdbx_description
1 polymer ?
#
loop_
_entity_poly.entity_id
_entity_poly.type
_entity_poly.pdbx_seq_one_letter_code
_entity_poly.pdbx_strand_id
1 'polypeptide(L)'
;MEIKLPAYFKYTVILLGIILLIWLLQLFKSVLVPLAFAMLFAMLLLPLVHDLEKKTRMPRPLAILLSIVLIVIILALVVWFLSVQLLNLTSELETIGNNIGDLIDKVQLFLYNKFGIAPSNRSELVRNAIGSFQDIATTFLGNTISMTTGAISMLVVVPIFVFCLLYYRDHLQQFMFQFVAKDRRSSIIQTVTNIQQVVQSYISGLMIVIVIVALLNSAGLLLLGVKYAIFFGIFASILTIIPYIGILIGATLPALFTLATTGHLIDAVFVVLVFMFVQFLEGNFITPYVVGSKVSLNPFAAIVALLVGGEIWGAAGMILSIPIIAMLKVMFDVYEPLKPIGFLLADIDDVAPKRHKKVTNWLQEIWNGIGRGKRDKGEDTPPEQDQQ
;
A
#
# COMPACT_ATOMS: atom_id res chain seq x y z
N MET A 1 -0.48 -42.08 28.36
CA MET A 1 -1.46 -42.50 27.32
C MET A 1 -1.45 -41.46 26.23
N GLU A 2 -0.85 -41.74 25.08
CA GLU A 2 -1.05 -40.91 23.90
C GLU A 2 -2.45 -41.22 23.36
N ILE A 3 -3.40 -40.29 23.58
CA ILE A 3 -4.75 -40.40 23.04
C ILE A 3 -4.61 -40.19 21.53
N LYS A 4 -4.63 -41.28 20.75
CA LYS A 4 -4.69 -41.23 19.29
C LYS A 4 -6.07 -40.74 18.87
N LEU A 5 -6.22 -39.42 18.77
CA LEU A 5 -7.44 -38.78 18.31
C LEU A 5 -7.67 -39.07 16.82
N PRO A 6 -8.92 -39.33 16.40
CA PRO A 6 -9.24 -39.53 14.99
C PRO A 6 -8.95 -38.27 14.15
N ALA A 7 -8.60 -38.44 12.87
CA ALA A 7 -8.25 -37.33 11.99
C ALA A 7 -9.36 -36.27 11.88
N TYR A 8 -10.64 -36.69 11.82
CA TYR A 8 -11.78 -35.76 11.80
C TYR A 8 -11.85 -34.86 13.04
N PHE A 9 -11.51 -35.38 14.22
CA PHE A 9 -11.48 -34.59 15.46
C PHE A 9 -10.40 -33.51 15.40
N LYS A 10 -9.21 -33.83 14.85
CA LYS A 10 -8.13 -32.86 14.66
C LYS A 10 -8.55 -31.72 13.73
N TYR A 11 -9.21 -32.01 12.61
CA TYR A 11 -9.69 -30.98 11.69
C TYR A 11 -10.78 -30.09 12.32
N THR A 12 -11.72 -30.68 13.08
CA THR A 12 -12.75 -29.91 13.80
C THR A 12 -12.13 -28.95 14.82
N VAL A 13 -11.15 -29.41 15.61
CA VAL A 13 -10.47 -28.56 16.59
C VAL A 13 -9.72 -27.41 15.92
N ILE A 14 -9.05 -27.66 14.79
CA ILE A 14 -8.37 -26.62 14.02
C ILE A 14 -9.38 -25.58 13.51
N LEU A 15 -10.49 -26.04 12.93
CA LEU A 15 -11.51 -25.15 12.37
C LEU A 15 -12.18 -24.31 13.46
N LEU A 16 -12.52 -24.92 14.60
CA LEU A 16 -13.08 -24.22 15.75
C LEU A 16 -12.08 -23.21 16.33
N GLY A 17 -10.79 -23.57 16.38
CA GLY A 17 -9.71 -22.66 16.76
C GLY A 17 -9.59 -21.44 15.83
N ILE A 18 -9.70 -21.63 14.52
CA ILE A 18 -9.69 -20.53 13.54
C ILE A 18 -10.91 -19.61 13.73
N ILE A 19 -12.10 -20.17 13.92
CA ILE A 19 -13.32 -19.38 14.17
C ILE A 19 -13.17 -18.57 15.45
N LEU A 20 -12.71 -19.20 16.54
CA LEU A 20 -12.50 -18.52 17.82
C LEU A 20 -11.45 -17.41 17.71
N LEU A 21 -10.37 -17.64 16.95
CA LEU A 21 -9.36 -16.63 16.68
C LEU A 21 -9.95 -15.43 15.93
N ILE A 22 -10.70 -15.65 14.85
CA ILE A 22 -11.33 -14.57 14.07
C ILE A 22 -12.30 -13.78 14.96
N TRP A 23 -13.12 -14.49 15.74
CA TRP A 23 -14.04 -13.86 16.68
C TRP A 23 -13.31 -13.00 17.72
N LEU A 24 -12.20 -13.48 18.26
CA LEU A 24 -11.37 -12.74 19.22
C LEU A 24 -10.71 -11.51 18.58
N LEU A 25 -10.22 -11.64 17.33
CA LEU A 25 -9.67 -10.51 16.58
C LEU A 25 -10.71 -9.41 16.35
N GLN A 26 -11.96 -9.79 16.08
CA GLN A 26 -13.07 -8.84 15.93
C GLN A 26 -13.48 -8.22 17.27
N LEU A 27 -13.55 -9.01 18.34
CA LEU A 27 -13.93 -8.54 19.69
C LEU A 27 -12.95 -7.50 20.23
N PHE A 28 -11.64 -7.70 20.04
CA PHE A 28 -10.60 -6.78 20.51
C PHE A 28 -10.13 -5.77 19.46
N LYS A 29 -10.91 -5.54 18.39
CA LYS A 29 -10.59 -4.62 17.30
C LYS A 29 -10.15 -3.23 17.79
N SER A 30 -10.82 -2.69 18.82
CA SER A 30 -10.54 -1.35 19.37
C SER A 30 -9.14 -1.19 19.97
N VAL A 31 -8.50 -2.29 20.37
CA VAL A 31 -7.15 -2.31 20.95
C VAL A 31 -6.13 -2.85 19.94
N LEU A 32 -6.47 -3.93 19.24
CA LEU A 32 -5.56 -4.60 18.31
C LEU A 32 -5.24 -3.76 17.08
N VAL A 33 -6.23 -3.01 16.54
CA VAL A 33 -5.99 -2.19 15.35
C VAL A 33 -5.02 -1.04 15.65
N PRO A 34 -5.22 -0.20 16.70
CA PRO A 34 -4.23 0.81 17.06
C PRO A 34 -2.85 0.22 17.37
N LEU A 35 -2.78 -0.94 18.04
CA LEU A 35 -1.53 -1.62 18.32
C LEU A 35 -0.82 -2.08 17.04
N ALA A 36 -1.55 -2.63 16.07
CA ALA A 36 -1.01 -3.04 14.79
C ALA A 36 -0.44 -1.85 14.00
N PHE A 37 -1.18 -0.74 13.90
CA PHE A 37 -0.66 0.49 13.30
C PHE A 37 0.55 1.02 14.05
N ALA A 38 0.53 1.00 15.38
CA ALA A 38 1.66 1.44 16.19
C ALA A 38 2.91 0.57 15.96
N MET A 39 2.77 -0.74 15.76
CA MET A 39 3.89 -1.60 15.37
C MET A 39 4.45 -1.22 13.99
N LEU A 40 3.60 -0.96 12.99
CA LEU A 40 4.05 -0.51 11.67
C LEU A 40 4.79 0.83 11.74
N PHE A 41 4.21 1.82 12.42
CA PHE A 41 4.84 3.13 12.60
C PHE A 41 6.10 3.06 13.43
N ALA A 42 6.16 2.22 14.48
CA ALA A 42 7.38 2.00 15.24
C ALA A 42 8.49 1.43 14.36
N MET A 43 8.20 0.42 13.53
CA MET A 43 9.18 -0.12 12.57
C MET A 43 9.62 0.91 11.53
N LEU A 44 8.69 1.77 11.05
CA LEU A 44 8.98 2.85 10.12
C LEU A 44 9.87 3.94 10.74
N LEU A 45 9.59 4.34 11.99
CA LEU A 45 10.30 5.40 12.69
C LEU A 45 11.61 4.95 13.32
N LEU A 46 11.82 3.64 13.50
CA LEU A 46 13.03 3.11 14.15
C LEU A 46 14.35 3.61 13.52
N PRO A 47 14.52 3.63 12.18
CA PRO A 47 15.73 4.17 11.55
C PRO A 47 15.93 5.65 11.86
N LEU A 48 14.85 6.44 11.85
CA LEU A 48 14.88 7.87 12.17
C LEU A 48 15.29 8.09 13.63
N VAL A 49 14.69 7.35 14.55
CA VAL A 49 15.01 7.40 15.99
C VAL A 49 16.46 7.00 16.23
N HIS A 50 16.93 5.93 15.61
CA HIS A 50 18.31 5.45 15.75
C HIS A 50 19.32 6.45 15.19
N ASP A 51 19.01 7.09 14.07
CA ASP A 51 19.83 8.15 13.49
C ASP A 51 19.91 9.37 14.41
N LEU A 52 18.80 9.75 15.06
CA LEU A 52 18.79 10.81 16.08
C LEU A 52 19.57 10.41 17.34
N GLU A 53 19.40 9.18 17.85
CA GLU A 53 20.16 8.68 18.99
C GLU A 53 21.68 8.70 18.71
N LYS A 54 22.11 8.27 17.52
CA LYS A 54 23.53 8.14 17.18
C LYS A 54 24.19 9.43 16.67
N LYS A 55 23.55 10.14 15.74
CA LYS A 55 24.16 11.30 15.07
C LYS A 55 24.08 12.56 15.94
N THR A 56 22.94 12.80 16.60
CA THR A 56 22.74 14.00 17.43
C THR A 56 22.95 13.74 18.92
N ARG A 57 23.30 12.50 19.32
CA ARG A 57 23.53 12.07 20.72
C ARG A 57 22.35 12.39 21.65
N MET A 58 21.14 12.43 21.09
CA MET A 58 19.92 12.72 21.87
C MET A 58 19.56 11.56 22.79
N PRO A 59 19.06 11.83 24.02
CA PRO A 59 18.53 10.78 24.86
C PRO A 59 17.28 10.16 24.21
N ARG A 60 17.18 8.83 24.32
CA ARG A 60 16.16 8.02 23.64
C ARG A 60 14.72 8.55 23.74
N PRO A 61 14.19 8.98 24.91
CA PRO A 61 12.84 9.53 24.98
C PRO A 61 12.62 10.75 24.07
N LEU A 62 13.62 11.64 23.97
CA LEU A 62 13.52 12.84 23.14
C LEU A 62 13.60 12.50 21.64
N ALA A 63 14.46 11.56 21.25
CA ALA A 63 14.55 11.10 19.86
C ALA A 63 13.23 10.48 19.38
N ILE A 64 12.58 9.67 20.24
CA ILE A 64 11.27 9.08 19.96
C ILE A 64 10.20 10.17 19.87
N LEU A 65 10.11 11.06 20.87
CA LEU A 65 9.10 12.11 20.91
C LEU A 65 9.21 13.05 19.70
N LEU A 66 10.43 13.47 19.33
CA LEU A 66 10.67 14.31 18.17
C LEU A 66 10.23 13.62 16.87
N SER A 67 10.53 12.31 16.73
CA SER A 67 10.13 11.53 15.55
C SER A 67 8.61 11.40 15.44
N ILE A 68 7.92 11.19 16.56
CA ILE A 68 6.45 11.13 16.63
C ILE A 68 5.84 12.50 16.31
N VAL A 69 6.35 13.58 16.91
CA VAL A 69 5.86 14.93 16.66
C VAL A 69 6.05 15.31 15.19
N LEU A 70 7.19 14.97 14.59
CA LEU A 70 7.45 15.22 13.17
C LEU A 70 6.41 14.56 12.27
N ILE A 71 6.14 13.25 12.45
CA ILE A 71 5.16 12.55 11.61
C ILE A 71 3.72 13.05 11.86
N VAL A 72 3.38 13.35 13.11
CA VAL A 72 2.06 13.92 13.46
C VAL A 72 1.86 15.29 12.81
N ILE A 73 2.87 16.16 12.83
CA ILE A 73 2.81 17.47 12.15
C ILE A 73 2.63 17.29 10.64
N ILE A 74 3.39 16.40 10.01
CA ILE A 74 3.25 16.14 8.56
C ILE A 74 1.83 15.67 8.23
N LEU A 75 1.29 14.71 8.97
CA LEU A 75 -0.08 14.23 8.76
C LEU A 75 -1.12 15.32 9.03
N ALA A 76 -0.96 16.10 10.11
CA ALA A 76 -1.86 17.20 10.45
C ALA A 76 -1.87 18.28 9.36
N LEU A 77 -0.72 18.62 8.77
CA LEU A 77 -0.62 19.58 7.66
C LEU A 77 -1.35 19.07 6.41
N VAL A 78 -1.21 17.78 6.08
CA VAL A 78 -1.93 17.16 4.96
C VAL A 78 -3.44 17.20 5.19
N VAL A 79 -3.90 16.79 6.38
CA VAL A 79 -5.34 16.82 6.74
C VAL A 79 -5.89 18.24 6.74
N TRP A 80 -5.16 19.19 7.31
CA TRP A 80 -5.54 20.60 7.32
C TRP A 80 -5.64 21.16 5.89
N PHE A 81 -4.63 20.92 5.04
CA PHE A 81 -4.63 21.34 3.65
C PHE A 81 -5.82 20.76 2.88
N LEU A 82 -6.07 19.45 3.00
CA LEU A 82 -7.20 18.80 2.34
C LEU A 82 -8.54 19.34 2.85
N SER A 83 -8.66 19.61 4.15
CA SER A 83 -9.88 20.16 4.77
C SER A 83 -10.20 21.56 4.24
N VAL A 84 -9.19 22.45 4.16
CA VAL A 84 -9.35 23.81 3.62
C VAL A 84 -9.76 23.75 2.15
N GLN A 85 -9.11 22.91 1.34
CA GLN A 85 -9.46 22.77 -0.07
C GLN A 85 -10.86 22.20 -0.27
N LEU A 86 -11.26 21.23 0.55
CA LEU A 86 -12.60 20.66 0.50
C LEU A 86 -13.66 21.68 0.89
N LEU A 87 -13.43 22.52 1.91
CA LEU A 87 -14.35 23.61 2.28
C LEU A 87 -14.51 24.62 1.15
N ASN A 88 -13.41 25.03 0.52
CA ASN A 88 -13.46 25.93 -0.64
C ASN A 88 -14.27 25.30 -1.78
N LEU A 89 -14.10 24.00 -2.02
CA LEU A 89 -14.86 23.29 -3.04
C LEU A 89 -16.36 23.22 -2.70
N THR A 90 -16.73 23.01 -1.43
CA THR A 90 -18.14 23.02 -1.01
C THR A 90 -18.80 24.38 -1.21
N SER A 91 -18.05 25.48 -1.13
CA SER A 91 -18.56 26.83 -1.39
C SER A 91 -18.88 27.09 -2.86
N GLU A 92 -18.29 26.33 -3.79
CA GLU A 92 -18.57 26.41 -5.23
C GLU A 92 -19.77 25.52 -5.67
N LEU A 93 -20.41 24.80 -4.74
CA LEU A 93 -21.45 23.80 -5.06
C LEU A 93 -22.69 24.38 -5.72
N GLU A 94 -23.07 25.61 -5.43
CA GLU A 94 -24.20 26.27 -6.11
C GLU A 94 -23.91 26.50 -7.60
N THR A 95 -22.68 26.86 -7.94
CA THR A 95 -22.25 27.05 -9.34
C THR A 95 -22.18 25.70 -10.07
N ILE A 96 -21.65 24.68 -9.39
CA ILE A 96 -21.61 23.29 -9.88
C ILE A 96 -23.03 22.78 -10.16
N GLY A 97 -23.99 23.08 -9.27
CA GLY A 97 -25.38 22.65 -9.43
C GLY A 97 -26.06 23.19 -10.68
N ASN A 98 -25.83 24.47 -11.01
CA ASN A 98 -26.37 25.09 -12.22
C ASN A 98 -25.83 24.42 -13.49
N ASN A 99 -24.50 24.22 -13.55
CA ASN A 99 -23.82 23.59 -14.68
C ASN A 99 -24.22 22.12 -14.88
N ILE A 100 -24.42 21.36 -13.78
CA ILE A 100 -24.95 19.99 -13.84
C ILE A 100 -26.36 19.98 -14.44
N GLY A 101 -27.19 20.96 -14.08
CA GLY A 101 -28.53 21.12 -14.65
C GLY A 101 -28.49 21.28 -16.17
N ASP A 102 -27.58 22.11 -16.69
CA ASP A 102 -27.46 22.35 -18.13
C ASP A 102 -26.90 21.14 -18.90
N LEU A 103 -26.03 20.36 -18.25
CA LEU A 103 -25.55 19.08 -18.77
C LEU A 103 -26.67 18.05 -18.86
N ILE A 104 -27.52 17.95 -17.83
CA ILE A 104 -28.67 17.06 -17.82
C ILE A 104 -29.60 17.41 -18.98
N ASP A 105 -29.86 18.70 -19.22
CA ASP A 105 -30.70 19.15 -20.33
C ASP A 105 -30.12 18.74 -21.69
N LYS A 106 -28.80 18.93 -21.89
CA LYS A 106 -28.11 18.52 -23.13
C LYS A 106 -28.18 17.00 -23.35
N VAL A 107 -27.99 16.21 -22.30
CA VAL A 107 -28.05 14.74 -22.36
C VAL A 107 -29.47 14.26 -22.63
N GLN A 108 -30.46 14.81 -21.92
CA GLN A 108 -31.87 14.48 -22.12
C GLN A 108 -32.33 14.83 -23.53
N LEU A 109 -31.91 15.98 -24.07
CA LEU A 109 -32.23 16.39 -25.43
C LEU A 109 -31.56 15.48 -26.47
N PHE A 110 -30.32 15.03 -26.23
CA PHE A 110 -29.66 14.03 -27.07
C PHE A 110 -30.36 12.66 -27.03
N LEU A 111 -30.74 12.19 -25.83
CA LEU A 111 -31.42 10.91 -25.64
C LEU A 111 -32.83 10.93 -26.25
N TYR A 112 -33.54 12.05 -26.12
CA TYR A 112 -34.84 12.25 -26.76
C TYR A 112 -34.71 12.22 -28.28
N ASN A 113 -33.76 12.99 -28.84
CA ASN A 113 -33.58 13.08 -30.30
C ASN A 113 -33.10 11.77 -30.94
N LYS A 114 -32.29 10.97 -30.23
CA LYS A 114 -31.67 9.75 -30.79
C LYS A 114 -32.39 8.46 -30.43
N PHE A 115 -33.04 8.41 -29.27
CA PHE A 115 -33.66 7.19 -28.72
C PHE A 115 -35.12 7.38 -28.29
N GLY A 116 -35.68 8.59 -28.37
CA GLY A 116 -37.07 8.88 -27.98
C GLY A 116 -37.34 8.79 -26.48
N ILE A 117 -36.30 8.79 -25.64
CA ILE A 117 -36.43 8.68 -24.19
C ILE A 117 -36.92 10.02 -23.64
N ALA A 118 -38.05 10.01 -22.92
CA ALA A 118 -38.64 11.21 -22.35
C ALA A 118 -37.72 11.83 -21.27
N PRO A 119 -37.64 13.18 -21.19
CA PRO A 119 -36.87 13.86 -20.15
C PRO A 119 -37.36 13.49 -18.74
N SER A 120 -36.43 13.14 -17.85
CA SER A 120 -36.70 12.92 -16.42
C SER A 120 -36.66 14.24 -15.63
N ASN A 121 -37.09 14.22 -14.37
CA ASN A 121 -37.21 15.43 -13.54
C ASN A 121 -35.82 16.03 -13.21
N ARG A 122 -35.47 17.15 -13.88
CA ARG A 122 -34.16 17.83 -13.74
C ARG A 122 -33.81 18.14 -12.28
N SER A 123 -34.77 18.68 -11.54
CA SER A 123 -34.58 19.09 -10.15
C SER A 123 -34.24 17.92 -9.23
N GLU A 124 -34.76 16.72 -9.51
CA GLU A 124 -34.47 15.52 -8.75
C GLU A 124 -33.07 14.98 -9.05
N LEU A 125 -32.66 14.92 -10.32
CA LEU A 125 -31.33 14.46 -10.72
C LEU A 125 -30.22 15.39 -10.20
N VAL A 126 -30.41 16.70 -10.32
CA VAL A 126 -29.46 17.69 -9.77
C VAL A 126 -29.39 17.57 -8.25
N ARG A 127 -30.55 17.49 -7.57
CA ARG A 127 -30.58 17.33 -6.11
C ARG A 127 -29.92 16.04 -5.64
N ASN A 128 -30.08 14.93 -6.37
CA ASN A 128 -29.46 13.66 -6.02
C ASN A 128 -27.93 13.70 -6.25
N ALA A 129 -27.46 14.33 -7.32
CA ALA A 129 -26.04 14.48 -7.60
C ALA A 129 -25.34 15.39 -6.57
N ILE A 130 -25.92 16.57 -6.29
CA ILE A 130 -25.41 17.50 -5.26
C ILE A 130 -25.55 16.88 -3.88
N GLY A 131 -26.67 16.24 -3.57
CA GLY A 131 -26.92 15.55 -2.30
C GLY A 131 -25.89 14.46 -2.05
N SER A 132 -25.61 13.60 -3.03
CA SER A 132 -24.58 12.56 -2.91
C SER A 132 -23.18 13.17 -2.70
N PHE A 133 -22.85 14.27 -3.39
CA PHE A 133 -21.59 14.97 -3.19
C PHE A 133 -21.49 15.60 -1.81
N GLN A 134 -22.56 16.25 -1.34
CA GLN A 134 -22.66 16.82 0.00
C GLN A 134 -22.60 15.72 1.06
N ASP A 135 -23.21 14.56 0.86
CA ASP A 135 -23.13 13.43 1.78
C ASP A 135 -21.70 12.89 1.86
N ILE A 136 -20.99 12.76 0.74
CA ILE A 136 -19.57 12.37 0.73
C ILE A 136 -18.72 13.44 1.43
N ALA A 137 -18.92 14.71 1.10
CA ALA A 137 -18.17 15.83 1.68
C ALA A 137 -18.45 16.00 3.18
N THR A 138 -19.70 15.88 3.63
CA THR A 138 -20.10 15.94 5.03
C THR A 138 -19.79 14.66 5.78
N THR A 139 -19.72 13.50 5.14
CA THR A 139 -19.18 12.28 5.78
C THR A 139 -17.68 12.42 5.96
N PHE A 140 -16.96 12.94 4.98
CA PHE A 140 -15.51 13.14 5.06
C PHE A 140 -15.16 14.24 6.07
N LEU A 141 -15.79 15.42 5.96
CA LEU A 141 -15.61 16.55 6.89
C LEU A 141 -16.24 16.27 8.25
N GLY A 142 -17.45 15.73 8.30
CA GLY A 142 -18.16 15.40 9.53
C GLY A 142 -17.46 14.30 10.31
N ASN A 143 -16.95 13.23 9.69
CA ASN A 143 -16.14 12.25 10.43
C ASN A 143 -14.74 12.78 10.79
N THR A 144 -14.23 13.81 10.09
CA THR A 144 -12.96 14.47 10.41
C THR A 144 -13.10 15.55 11.49
N ILE A 145 -14.23 16.26 11.55
CA ILE A 145 -14.54 17.37 12.48
C ILE A 145 -15.32 16.86 13.69
N SER A 146 -16.40 16.11 13.47
CA SER A 146 -16.95 15.18 14.48
C SER A 146 -16.11 13.91 14.44
N MET A 147 -14.83 14.04 14.79
CA MET A 147 -14.04 12.85 15.07
C MET A 147 -14.84 12.02 16.06
N THR A 148 -15.36 10.88 15.59
CA THR A 148 -15.97 9.92 16.50
C THR A 148 -14.94 9.61 17.59
N THR A 149 -15.41 9.28 18.79
CA THR A 149 -14.52 8.92 19.90
C THR A 149 -13.41 7.94 19.47
N GLY A 150 -13.69 7.07 18.47
CA GLY A 150 -12.72 6.16 17.87
C GLY A 150 -11.56 6.81 17.09
N ALA A 151 -11.79 7.87 16.30
CA ALA A 151 -10.74 8.54 15.52
C ALA A 151 -9.80 9.36 16.42
N ILE A 152 -10.36 10.11 17.38
CA ILE A 152 -9.58 10.78 18.44
C ILE A 152 -8.79 9.74 19.24
N SER A 153 -9.45 8.64 19.61
CA SER A 153 -8.78 7.55 20.34
C SER A 153 -7.60 7.01 19.53
N MET A 154 -7.73 6.78 18.22
CA MET A 154 -6.58 6.37 17.40
C MET A 154 -5.46 7.42 17.36
N LEU A 155 -5.80 8.70 17.17
CA LEU A 155 -4.82 9.78 17.06
C LEU A 155 -4.00 9.93 18.35
N VAL A 156 -4.60 9.64 19.51
CA VAL A 156 -3.91 9.68 20.81
C VAL A 156 -3.23 8.34 21.15
N VAL A 157 -3.93 7.22 20.99
CA VAL A 157 -3.46 5.89 21.41
C VAL A 157 -2.33 5.39 20.54
N VAL A 158 -2.37 5.61 19.21
CA VAL A 158 -1.31 5.12 18.30
C VAL A 158 0.05 5.76 18.65
N PRO A 159 0.20 7.09 18.79
CA PRO A 159 1.45 7.69 19.24
C PRO A 159 1.94 7.19 20.60
N ILE A 160 1.02 6.96 21.55
CA ILE A 160 1.38 6.40 22.87
C ILE A 160 1.95 4.99 22.71
N PHE A 161 1.30 4.13 21.93
CA PHE A 161 1.80 2.78 21.66
C PHE A 161 3.12 2.80 20.89
N VAL A 162 3.27 3.67 19.89
CA VAL A 162 4.55 3.86 19.18
C VAL A 162 5.64 4.25 20.16
N PHE A 163 5.37 5.21 21.04
CA PHE A 163 6.31 5.63 22.07
C PHE A 163 6.70 4.46 22.97
N CYS A 164 5.72 3.73 23.53
CA CYS A 164 5.98 2.59 24.39
C CYS A 164 6.76 1.48 23.69
N LEU A 165 6.38 1.09 22.46
CA LEU A 165 7.07 0.06 21.68
C LEU A 165 8.53 0.44 21.42
N LEU A 166 8.78 1.70 21.03
CA LEU A 166 10.13 2.18 20.77
C LEU A 166 10.94 2.38 22.04
N TYR A 167 10.32 2.81 23.14
CA TYR A 167 10.97 3.03 24.43
C TYR A 167 11.34 1.71 25.12
N TYR A 168 10.47 0.70 25.04
CA TYR A 168 10.68 -0.62 25.65
C TYR A 168 11.28 -1.67 24.71
N ARG A 169 11.74 -1.29 23.50
CA ARG A 169 12.20 -2.23 22.46
C ARG A 169 13.22 -3.29 22.94
N ASP A 170 14.19 -2.89 23.78
CA ASP A 170 15.23 -3.78 24.28
C ASP A 170 14.68 -4.73 25.36
N HIS A 171 13.73 -4.24 26.17
CA HIS A 171 13.04 -5.06 27.17
C HIS A 171 12.13 -6.09 26.51
N LEU A 172 11.40 -5.70 25.45
CA LEU A 172 10.58 -6.62 24.66
C LEU A 172 11.43 -7.72 24.02
N GLN A 173 12.62 -7.37 23.51
CA GLN A 173 13.56 -8.35 22.98
C GLN A 173 14.06 -9.31 24.08
N GLN A 174 14.42 -8.80 25.27
CA GLN A 174 14.83 -9.64 26.40
C GLN A 174 13.70 -10.55 26.90
N PHE A 175 12.46 -10.05 26.92
CA PHE A 175 11.27 -10.83 27.26
C PHE A 175 11.08 -11.99 26.30
N MET A 176 11.25 -11.78 25.00
CA MET A 176 11.21 -12.88 24.01
C MET A 176 12.26 -13.96 24.28
N PHE A 177 13.46 -13.60 24.75
CA PHE A 177 14.51 -14.56 25.08
C PHE A 177 14.21 -15.44 26.30
N GLN A 178 13.19 -15.12 27.11
CA GLN A 178 12.76 -15.94 28.23
C GLN A 178 12.01 -17.20 27.77
N PHE A 179 11.34 -17.16 26.62
CA PHE A 179 10.57 -18.28 26.07
C PHE A 179 11.40 -19.22 25.19
N VAL A 180 12.69 -18.93 25.01
CA VAL A 180 13.51 -19.52 23.94
C VAL A 180 14.82 -20.04 24.51
N ALA A 181 15.11 -21.31 24.20
CA ALA A 181 16.38 -21.94 24.51
C ALA A 181 17.56 -21.17 23.87
N LYS A 182 18.71 -21.13 24.56
CA LYS A 182 19.84 -20.26 24.20
C LYS A 182 20.36 -20.49 22.77
N ASP A 183 20.30 -21.73 22.30
CA ASP A 183 20.70 -22.18 20.96
C ASP A 183 19.85 -21.57 19.83
N ARG A 184 18.59 -21.23 20.09
CA ARG A 184 17.67 -20.68 19.08
C ARG A 184 17.55 -19.17 19.08
N ARG A 185 18.19 -18.47 20.03
CA ARG A 185 18.09 -17.01 20.19
C ARG A 185 18.58 -16.25 18.97
N SER A 186 19.70 -16.66 18.36
CA SER A 186 20.23 -16.02 17.15
C SER A 186 19.26 -16.10 15.96
N SER A 187 18.64 -17.27 15.77
CA SER A 187 17.64 -17.49 14.73
C SER A 187 16.40 -16.60 14.93
N ILE A 188 15.93 -16.42 16.16
CA ILE A 188 14.80 -15.54 16.46
C ILE A 188 15.14 -14.07 16.25
N ILE A 189 16.33 -13.62 16.69
CA ILE A 189 16.78 -12.25 16.42
C ILE A 189 16.81 -12.00 14.92
N GLN A 190 17.37 -12.93 14.14
CA GLN A 190 17.41 -12.83 12.69
C GLN A 190 16.00 -12.76 12.09
N THR A 191 15.06 -13.56 12.61
CA THR A 191 13.66 -13.55 12.17
C THR A 191 13.00 -12.20 12.44
N VAL A 192 13.16 -11.66 13.64
CA VAL A 192 12.62 -10.33 14.02
C VAL A 192 13.24 -9.23 13.16
N THR A 193 14.55 -9.28 12.91
CA THR A 193 15.23 -8.33 12.02
C THR A 193 14.73 -8.44 10.58
N ASN A 194 14.52 -9.66 10.07
CA ASN A 194 13.97 -9.87 8.72
C ASN A 194 12.54 -9.32 8.61
N ILE A 195 11.68 -9.59 9.59
CA ILE A 195 10.33 -9.03 9.70
C ILE A 195 10.39 -7.50 9.65
N GLN A 196 11.23 -6.90 10.50
CA GLN A 196 11.39 -5.46 10.56
C GLN A 196 11.84 -4.88 9.21
N GLN A 197 12.81 -5.50 8.54
CA GLN A 197 13.33 -5.03 7.24
C GLN A 197 12.27 -5.10 6.14
N VAL A 198 11.49 -6.18 6.09
CA VAL A 198 10.40 -6.37 5.12
C VAL A 198 9.32 -5.32 5.33
N VAL A 199 8.82 -5.18 6.57
CA VAL A 199 7.78 -4.19 6.90
C VAL A 199 8.27 -2.77 6.66
N GLN A 200 9.46 -2.42 7.14
CA GLN A 200 10.04 -1.08 6.96
C GLN A 200 10.20 -0.74 5.49
N SER A 201 10.70 -1.69 4.68
CA SER A 201 10.86 -1.48 3.24
C SER A 201 9.53 -1.31 2.52
N TYR A 202 8.53 -2.11 2.88
CA TYR A 202 7.18 -1.99 2.33
C TYR A 202 6.56 -0.63 2.65
N ILE A 203 6.50 -0.25 3.93
CA ILE A 203 5.86 1.01 4.35
C ILE A 203 6.62 2.22 3.80
N SER A 204 7.96 2.20 3.83
CA SER A 204 8.77 3.28 3.26
C SER A 204 8.56 3.39 1.75
N GLY A 205 8.53 2.26 1.05
CA GLY A 205 8.23 2.22 -0.38
C GLY A 205 6.84 2.75 -0.69
N LEU A 206 5.83 2.34 0.06
CA LEU A 206 4.45 2.81 -0.08
C LEU A 206 4.35 4.33 0.11
N MET A 207 5.02 4.90 1.11
CA MET A 207 5.06 6.36 1.31
C MET A 207 5.67 7.08 0.11
N ILE A 208 6.75 6.55 -0.48
CA ILE A 208 7.37 7.10 -1.69
C ILE A 208 6.39 7.00 -2.88
N VAL A 209 5.72 5.87 -3.05
CA VAL A 209 4.69 5.68 -4.10
C VAL A 209 3.59 6.73 -3.96
N ILE A 210 3.04 6.95 -2.76
CA ILE A 210 1.99 7.94 -2.51
C ILE A 210 2.45 9.34 -2.93
N VAL A 211 3.69 9.72 -2.62
CA VAL A 211 4.24 11.02 -2.99
C VAL A 211 4.41 11.14 -4.51
N ILE A 212 4.96 10.11 -5.17
CA ILE A 212 5.12 10.12 -6.64
C ILE A 212 3.76 10.21 -7.32
N VAL A 213 2.79 9.40 -6.91
CA VAL A 213 1.44 9.38 -7.48
C VAL A 213 0.72 10.70 -7.22
N ALA A 214 0.87 11.29 -6.02
CA ALA A 214 0.34 12.63 -5.72
C ALA A 214 0.87 13.67 -6.71
N LEU A 215 2.18 13.67 -6.96
CA LEU A 215 2.83 14.61 -7.87
C LEU A 215 2.38 14.39 -9.33
N LEU A 216 2.34 13.14 -9.79
CA LEU A 216 1.94 12.82 -11.17
C LEU A 216 0.47 13.16 -11.43
N ASN A 217 -0.43 12.78 -10.52
CA ASN A 217 -1.86 13.12 -10.65
C ASN A 217 -2.07 14.63 -10.57
N SER A 218 -1.42 15.32 -9.63
CA SER A 218 -1.51 16.79 -9.52
C SER A 218 -0.99 17.47 -10.78
N ALA A 219 0.16 17.03 -11.31
CA ALA A 219 0.75 17.59 -12.53
C ALA A 219 -0.16 17.34 -13.75
N GLY A 220 -0.67 16.13 -13.91
CA GLY A 220 -1.58 15.81 -15.01
C GLY A 220 -2.87 16.63 -14.97
N LEU A 221 -3.46 16.82 -13.78
CA LEU A 221 -4.63 17.67 -13.61
C LEU A 221 -4.34 19.16 -13.80
N LEU A 222 -3.18 19.65 -13.36
CA LEU A 222 -2.75 21.03 -13.60
C LEU A 222 -2.55 21.32 -15.08
N LEU A 223 -1.99 20.37 -15.85
CA LEU A 223 -1.84 20.49 -17.30
C LEU A 223 -3.19 20.59 -18.03
N LEU A 224 -4.22 19.94 -17.50
CA LEU A 224 -5.60 20.05 -18.00
C LEU A 224 -6.34 21.30 -17.50
N GLY A 225 -5.72 22.11 -16.63
CA GLY A 225 -6.36 23.31 -16.06
C GLY A 225 -7.48 23.01 -15.06
N VAL A 226 -7.49 21.81 -14.46
CA VAL A 226 -8.53 21.40 -13.52
C VAL A 226 -8.38 22.18 -12.21
N LYS A 227 -9.45 22.86 -11.78
CA LYS A 227 -9.50 23.49 -10.46
C LYS A 227 -9.28 22.45 -9.36
N TYR A 228 -8.58 22.84 -8.29
CA TYR A 228 -8.23 21.95 -7.18
C TYR A 228 -7.43 20.70 -7.58
N ALA A 229 -6.67 20.76 -8.70
CA ALA A 229 -5.81 19.68 -9.17
C ALA A 229 -4.90 19.07 -8.08
N ILE A 230 -4.25 19.91 -7.27
CA ILE A 230 -3.36 19.46 -6.18
C ILE A 230 -4.14 18.71 -5.09
N PHE A 231 -5.34 19.19 -4.75
CA PHE A 231 -6.21 18.51 -3.80
C PHE A 231 -6.57 17.11 -4.30
N PHE A 232 -7.05 17.00 -5.53
CA PHE A 232 -7.43 15.71 -6.12
C PHE A 232 -6.25 14.76 -6.27
N GLY A 233 -5.08 15.27 -6.66
CA GLY A 233 -3.87 14.46 -6.80
C GLY A 233 -3.43 13.85 -5.47
N ILE A 234 -3.37 14.65 -4.39
CA ILE A 234 -3.03 14.18 -3.04
C ILE A 234 -4.14 13.27 -2.49
N PHE A 235 -5.40 13.64 -2.67
CA PHE A 235 -6.53 12.86 -2.17
C PHE A 235 -6.57 11.46 -2.79
N ALA A 236 -6.46 11.38 -4.11
CA ALA A 236 -6.46 10.10 -4.82
C ALA A 236 -5.25 9.22 -4.47
N SER A 237 -4.06 9.81 -4.29
CA SER A 237 -2.87 9.04 -3.90
C SER A 237 -2.97 8.46 -2.49
N ILE A 238 -3.56 9.19 -1.54
CA ILE A 238 -3.83 8.66 -0.19
C ILE A 238 -4.84 7.51 -0.24
N LEU A 239 -5.90 7.62 -1.07
CA LEU A 239 -6.87 6.54 -1.23
C LEU A 239 -6.29 5.29 -1.88
N THR A 240 -5.15 5.39 -2.59
CA THR A 240 -4.45 4.24 -3.17
C THR A 240 -3.95 3.25 -2.12
N ILE A 241 -3.80 3.67 -0.85
CA ILE A 241 -3.50 2.78 0.28
C ILE A 241 -4.60 1.71 0.44
N ILE A 242 -5.85 2.01 0.06
CA ILE A 242 -6.98 1.08 0.08
C ILE A 242 -7.23 0.62 -1.36
N PRO A 243 -6.86 -0.62 -1.72
CA PRO A 243 -7.03 -1.12 -3.09
C PRO A 243 -8.48 -1.05 -3.56
N TYR A 244 -8.66 -0.87 -4.87
CA TYR A 244 -9.93 -0.63 -5.56
C TYR A 244 -10.63 0.70 -5.21
N ILE A 245 -10.70 1.07 -3.93
CA ILE A 245 -11.25 2.36 -3.48
C ILE A 245 -10.45 3.52 -4.05
N GLY A 246 -9.12 3.43 -4.03
CA GLY A 246 -8.23 4.45 -4.62
C GLY A 246 -8.51 4.72 -6.08
N ILE A 247 -8.71 3.68 -6.90
CA ILE A 247 -8.98 3.82 -8.33
C ILE A 247 -10.39 4.39 -8.55
N LEU A 248 -11.40 3.80 -7.89
CA LEU A 248 -12.79 4.18 -8.09
C LEU A 248 -13.06 5.62 -7.66
N ILE A 249 -12.74 5.98 -6.43
CA ILE A 249 -13.01 7.32 -5.91
C ILE A 249 -11.99 8.33 -6.46
N GLY A 250 -10.71 7.94 -6.53
CA GLY A 250 -9.62 8.83 -6.94
C GLY A 250 -9.74 9.33 -8.38
N ALA A 251 -10.27 8.53 -9.31
CA ALA A 251 -10.49 8.98 -10.69
C ALA A 251 -11.89 9.56 -10.93
N THR A 252 -12.93 8.98 -10.30
CA THR A 252 -14.32 9.39 -10.56
C THR A 252 -14.62 10.78 -10.01
N LEU A 253 -14.15 11.08 -8.79
CA LEU A 253 -14.50 12.32 -8.13
C LEU A 253 -13.92 13.55 -8.86
N PRO A 254 -12.63 13.58 -9.27
CA PRO A 254 -12.08 14.67 -10.08
C PRO A 254 -12.70 14.75 -11.48
N ALA A 255 -13.03 13.61 -12.10
CA ALA A 255 -13.68 13.59 -13.41
C ALA A 255 -15.09 14.19 -13.36
N LEU A 256 -15.89 13.81 -12.37
CA LEU A 256 -17.23 14.39 -12.15
C LEU A 256 -17.16 15.88 -11.80
N PHE A 257 -16.20 16.27 -10.95
CA PHE A 257 -15.99 17.67 -10.63
C PHE A 257 -15.60 18.49 -11.87
N THR A 258 -14.70 17.97 -12.70
CA THR A 258 -14.30 18.62 -13.96
C THR A 258 -15.48 18.74 -14.91
N LEU A 259 -16.25 17.65 -15.08
CA LEU A 259 -17.47 17.67 -15.88
C LEU A 259 -18.44 18.74 -15.41
N ALA A 260 -18.69 18.79 -14.11
CA ALA A 260 -19.64 19.71 -13.51
C ALA A 260 -19.16 21.18 -13.54
N THR A 261 -17.86 21.43 -13.62
CA THR A 261 -17.32 22.80 -13.67
C THR A 261 -17.14 23.31 -15.09
N THR A 262 -16.73 22.47 -16.03
CA THR A 262 -16.51 22.89 -17.43
C THR A 262 -17.73 22.70 -18.32
N GLY A 263 -18.65 21.80 -17.97
CA GLY A 263 -19.82 21.48 -18.80
C GLY A 263 -19.48 20.68 -20.07
N HIS A 264 -18.24 20.18 -20.20
CA HIS A 264 -17.75 19.46 -21.36
C HIS A 264 -17.33 18.03 -21.00
N LEU A 265 -17.98 17.04 -21.61
CA LEU A 265 -17.70 15.62 -21.37
C LEU A 265 -16.25 15.24 -21.71
N ILE A 266 -15.67 15.90 -22.70
CA ILE A 266 -14.30 15.60 -23.17
C ILE A 266 -13.25 15.89 -22.10
N ASP A 267 -13.42 16.94 -21.28
CA ASP A 267 -12.47 17.30 -20.24
C ASP A 267 -12.44 16.23 -19.14
N ALA A 268 -13.62 15.73 -18.76
CA ALA A 268 -13.75 14.63 -17.81
C ALA A 268 -13.14 13.32 -18.33
N VAL A 269 -13.26 13.05 -19.63
CA VAL A 269 -12.59 11.91 -20.28
C VAL A 269 -11.07 12.07 -20.20
N PHE A 270 -10.52 13.26 -20.48
CA PHE A 270 -9.09 13.51 -20.33
C PHE A 270 -8.60 13.32 -18.88
N VAL A 271 -9.39 13.74 -17.89
CA VAL A 271 -9.09 13.47 -16.48
C VAL A 271 -8.99 11.97 -16.20
N VAL A 272 -9.98 11.18 -16.66
CA VAL A 272 -9.94 9.72 -16.50
C VAL A 272 -8.72 9.11 -17.19
N LEU A 273 -8.35 9.62 -18.38
CA LEU A 273 -7.15 9.16 -19.10
C LEU A 273 -5.86 9.48 -18.34
N VAL A 274 -5.75 10.64 -17.71
CA VAL A 274 -4.61 10.97 -16.84
C VAL A 274 -4.51 9.99 -15.68
N PHE A 275 -5.60 9.76 -14.96
CA PHE A 275 -5.61 8.80 -13.84
C PHE A 275 -5.30 7.38 -14.30
N MET A 276 -5.85 6.95 -15.44
CA MET A 276 -5.56 5.64 -16.01
C MET A 276 -4.07 5.50 -16.38
N PHE A 277 -3.48 6.54 -16.96
CA PHE A 277 -2.06 6.55 -17.28
C PHE A 277 -1.18 6.50 -16.02
N VAL A 278 -1.49 7.31 -15.01
CA VAL A 278 -0.74 7.30 -13.74
C VAL A 278 -0.91 5.96 -13.02
N GLN A 279 -2.11 5.36 -13.01
CA GLN A 279 -2.36 4.05 -12.43
C GLN A 279 -1.59 2.94 -13.16
N PHE A 280 -1.50 3.04 -14.49
CA PHE A 280 -0.67 2.14 -15.29
C PHE A 280 0.81 2.26 -14.91
N LEU A 281 1.33 3.49 -14.79
CA LEU A 281 2.70 3.73 -14.33
C LEU A 281 2.91 3.19 -12.91
N GLU A 282 1.95 3.42 -12.02
CA GLU A 282 1.99 2.98 -10.62
C GLU A 282 2.12 1.47 -10.52
N GLY A 283 1.17 0.73 -11.11
CA GLY A 283 1.14 -0.74 -11.03
C GLY A 283 2.27 -1.44 -11.79
N ASN A 284 2.74 -0.89 -12.91
CA ASN A 284 3.70 -1.59 -13.78
C ASN A 284 5.15 -1.13 -13.61
N PHE A 285 5.39 0.08 -13.12
CA PHE A 285 6.74 0.66 -13.04
C PHE A 285 7.07 1.16 -11.63
N ILE A 286 6.26 2.05 -11.07
CA ILE A 286 6.59 2.75 -9.82
C ILE A 286 6.58 1.78 -8.64
N THR A 287 5.48 1.05 -8.42
CA THR A 287 5.36 0.12 -7.30
C THR A 287 6.40 -1.01 -7.38
N PRO A 288 6.62 -1.68 -8.52
CA PRO A 288 7.69 -2.66 -8.66
C PRO A 288 9.11 -2.09 -8.45
N TYR A 289 9.38 -0.84 -8.86
CA TYR A 289 10.70 -0.24 -8.71
C TYR A 289 10.97 0.25 -7.26
N VAL A 290 9.95 0.80 -6.61
CA VAL A 290 10.06 1.44 -5.29
C VAL A 290 9.88 0.43 -4.16
N VAL A 291 8.85 -0.42 -4.24
CA VAL A 291 8.52 -1.41 -3.20
C VAL A 291 9.28 -2.72 -3.47
N GLY A 292 9.32 -3.16 -4.73
CA GLY A 292 10.14 -4.27 -5.23
C GLY A 292 9.96 -5.63 -4.55
N SER A 293 10.85 -6.57 -4.87
CA SER A 293 10.83 -7.98 -4.41
C SER A 293 10.96 -8.19 -2.90
N LYS A 294 10.96 -7.12 -2.10
CA LYS A 294 11.19 -7.17 -0.67
C LYS A 294 10.03 -7.77 0.12
N VAL A 295 8.83 -7.78 -0.46
CA VAL A 295 7.65 -8.41 0.15
C VAL A 295 7.37 -9.80 -0.43
N SER A 296 7.91 -10.13 -1.61
CA SER A 296 7.76 -11.40 -2.35
C SER A 296 6.54 -12.26 -2.00
N LEU A 297 5.36 -11.64 -2.02
CA LEU A 297 4.09 -12.33 -1.91
C LEU A 297 3.56 -12.55 -3.32
N ASN A 298 3.02 -13.73 -3.60
CA ASN A 298 2.28 -13.87 -4.85
C ASN A 298 0.99 -13.01 -4.83
N PRO A 299 0.52 -12.54 -6.00
CA PRO A 299 -0.66 -11.69 -6.09
C PRO A 299 -1.94 -12.31 -5.50
N PHE A 300 -2.09 -13.63 -5.60
CA PHE A 300 -3.26 -14.33 -5.06
C PHE A 300 -3.32 -14.24 -3.54
N ALA A 301 -2.21 -14.49 -2.85
CA ALA A 301 -2.11 -14.36 -1.40
C ALA A 301 -2.37 -12.93 -0.94
N ALA A 302 -1.89 -11.93 -1.69
CA ALA A 302 -2.16 -10.52 -1.39
C ALA A 302 -3.66 -10.18 -1.49
N ILE A 303 -4.35 -10.65 -2.55
CA ILE A 303 -5.79 -10.44 -2.72
C ILE A 303 -6.59 -11.13 -1.60
N VAL A 304 -6.28 -12.40 -1.29
CA VAL A 304 -6.96 -13.13 -0.22
C VAL A 304 -6.73 -12.45 1.13
N ALA A 305 -5.50 -12.05 1.44
CA ALA A 305 -5.19 -11.34 2.68
C ALA A 305 -5.97 -10.01 2.78
N LEU A 306 -6.11 -9.28 1.67
CA LEU A 306 -6.88 -8.05 1.61
C LEU A 306 -8.36 -8.27 1.88
N LEU A 307 -8.98 -9.26 1.23
CA LEU A 307 -10.38 -9.59 1.44
C LEU A 307 -10.65 -10.03 2.88
N VAL A 308 -9.83 -10.94 3.40
CA VAL A 308 -9.94 -11.42 4.79
C VAL A 308 -9.73 -10.28 5.80
N GLY A 309 -8.71 -9.43 5.59
CA GLY A 309 -8.49 -8.27 6.45
C GLY A 309 -9.65 -7.28 6.41
N GLY A 310 -10.21 -7.04 5.22
CA GLY A 310 -11.42 -6.24 5.02
C GLY A 310 -12.61 -6.75 5.84
N GLU A 311 -12.85 -8.05 5.84
CA GLU A 311 -13.93 -8.66 6.64
C GLU A 311 -13.66 -8.61 8.16
N ILE A 312 -12.40 -8.72 8.59
CA ILE A 312 -12.05 -8.73 10.02
C ILE A 312 -12.12 -7.32 10.62
N TRP A 313 -11.47 -6.33 10.00
CA TRP A 313 -11.29 -4.99 10.57
C TRP A 313 -11.79 -3.85 9.68
N GLY A 314 -12.36 -4.12 8.50
CA GLY A 314 -12.80 -3.11 7.54
C GLY A 314 -11.62 -2.47 6.81
N ALA A 315 -11.71 -1.17 6.51
CA ALA A 315 -10.65 -0.43 5.84
C ALA A 315 -9.28 -0.56 6.54
N ALA A 316 -9.25 -0.51 7.88
CA ALA A 316 -8.03 -0.71 8.64
C ALA A 316 -7.39 -2.09 8.37
N GLY A 317 -8.20 -3.14 8.27
CA GLY A 317 -7.71 -4.47 7.95
C GLY A 317 -7.11 -4.56 6.56
N MET A 318 -7.75 -3.96 5.55
CA MET A 318 -7.22 -3.91 4.18
C MET A 318 -5.82 -3.26 4.10
N ILE A 319 -5.61 -2.16 4.84
CA ILE A 319 -4.31 -1.47 4.91
C ILE A 319 -3.26 -2.35 5.58
N LEU A 320 -3.65 -3.04 6.67
CA LEU A 320 -2.76 -3.88 7.47
C LEU A 320 -2.49 -5.26 6.84
N SER A 321 -3.32 -5.71 5.89
CA SER A 321 -3.26 -7.05 5.31
C SER A 321 -1.88 -7.39 4.74
N ILE A 322 -1.32 -6.53 3.89
CA ILE A 322 -0.04 -6.79 3.21
C ILE A 322 1.13 -6.86 4.20
N PRO A 323 1.31 -5.90 5.12
CA PRO A 323 2.32 -6.03 6.17
C PRO A 323 2.14 -7.30 7.01
N ILE A 324 0.92 -7.59 7.47
CA ILE A 324 0.66 -8.76 8.33
C ILE A 324 0.99 -10.06 7.62
N ILE A 325 0.53 -10.24 6.37
CA ILE A 325 0.80 -11.49 5.63
C ILE A 325 2.28 -11.62 5.29
N ALA A 326 2.99 -10.51 5.05
CA ALA A 326 4.44 -10.51 4.87
C ALA A 326 5.17 -10.94 6.15
N MET A 327 4.74 -10.45 7.32
CA MET A 327 5.29 -10.90 8.62
C MET A 327 5.04 -12.39 8.84
N LEU A 328 3.81 -12.86 8.58
CA LEU A 328 3.45 -14.27 8.69
C LEU A 328 4.29 -15.16 7.77
N LYS A 329 4.51 -14.73 6.52
CA LYS A 329 5.38 -15.44 5.59
C LYS A 329 6.78 -15.62 6.17
N VAL A 330 7.41 -14.55 6.65
CA VAL A 330 8.76 -14.62 7.25
C VAL A 330 8.78 -15.56 8.46
N MET A 331 7.71 -15.59 9.27
CA MET A 331 7.60 -16.53 10.39
C MET A 331 7.46 -17.99 9.92
N PHE A 332 6.66 -18.24 8.88
CA PHE A 332 6.43 -19.57 8.33
C PHE A 332 7.65 -20.15 7.64
N ASP A 333 8.49 -19.32 7.02
CA ASP A 333 9.74 -19.75 6.37
C ASP A 333 10.76 -20.30 7.38
N VAL A 334 10.73 -19.80 8.63
CA VAL A 334 11.64 -20.22 9.70
C VAL A 334 11.14 -21.46 10.43
N TYR A 335 9.82 -21.62 10.61
CA TYR A 335 9.24 -22.74 11.34
C TYR A 335 8.98 -23.93 10.41
N GLU A 336 9.78 -24.99 10.51
CA GLU A 336 9.76 -26.11 9.54
C GLU A 336 8.38 -26.68 9.22
N PRO A 337 7.48 -26.94 10.18
CA PRO A 337 6.14 -27.46 9.88
C PRO A 337 5.26 -26.52 9.05
N LEU A 338 5.54 -25.22 9.04
CA LEU A 338 4.77 -24.20 8.31
C LEU A 338 5.46 -23.74 7.02
N LYS A 339 6.67 -24.22 6.70
CA LYS A 339 7.38 -23.94 5.45
C LYS A 339 6.52 -24.16 4.18
N PRO A 340 5.69 -25.22 4.07
CA PRO A 340 4.82 -25.38 2.90
C PRO A 340 3.81 -24.23 2.72
N ILE A 341 3.35 -23.63 3.82
CA ILE A 341 2.46 -22.46 3.78
C ILE A 341 3.28 -21.21 3.41
N GLY A 342 4.48 -21.04 3.96
CA GLY A 342 5.41 -19.98 3.53
C GLY A 342 5.68 -20.02 2.03
N PHE A 343 5.93 -21.21 1.48
CA PHE A 343 6.07 -21.46 0.05
C PHE A 343 4.82 -21.09 -0.76
N LEU A 344 3.62 -21.43 -0.26
CA LEU A 344 2.36 -21.05 -0.90
C LEU A 344 2.15 -19.53 -0.93
N LEU A 345 2.71 -18.79 0.03
CA LEU A 345 2.63 -17.33 0.08
C LEU A 345 3.72 -16.65 -0.77
N ALA A 346 4.82 -17.35 -1.04
CA ALA A 346 5.95 -16.81 -1.79
C ALA A 346 5.59 -16.50 -3.24
N ASP A 347 6.30 -15.51 -3.79
CA ASP A 347 6.24 -15.16 -5.21
C ASP A 347 6.86 -16.27 -6.08
N ILE A 348 6.34 -16.44 -7.29
CA ILE A 348 6.71 -17.50 -8.24
C ILE A 348 8.18 -17.34 -8.67
N ASP A 349 8.66 -16.10 -8.74
CA ASP A 349 10.04 -15.77 -9.14
C ASP A 349 11.09 -16.11 -8.06
N ASP A 350 10.69 -16.23 -6.79
CA ASP A 350 11.58 -16.71 -5.71
C ASP A 350 11.77 -18.24 -5.76
N VAL A 351 10.87 -18.96 -6.43
CA VAL A 351 10.82 -20.43 -6.49
C VAL A 351 11.59 -20.98 -7.68
N ALA A 352 11.68 -20.24 -8.78
CA ALA A 352 12.47 -20.66 -9.93
C ALA A 352 13.97 -20.65 -9.55
N PRO A 353 14.74 -21.73 -9.80
CA PRO A 353 16.18 -21.69 -9.57
C PRO A 353 16.72 -20.51 -10.38
N LYS A 354 17.31 -19.52 -9.70
CA LYS A 354 17.96 -18.35 -10.32
C LYS A 354 18.74 -18.88 -11.51
N ARG A 355 18.22 -18.66 -12.72
CA ARG A 355 18.81 -19.19 -13.94
C ARG A 355 20.13 -18.45 -14.08
N HIS A 356 21.17 -19.03 -13.48
CA HIS A 356 22.50 -18.47 -13.34
C HIS A 356 22.90 -17.98 -14.72
N LYS A 357 23.04 -16.66 -14.89
CA LYS A 357 23.93 -15.87 -15.77
C LYS A 357 24.66 -16.61 -16.94
N LYS A 358 24.04 -17.59 -17.59
CA LYS A 358 24.63 -18.33 -18.71
C LYS A 358 24.60 -17.47 -19.97
N VAL A 359 23.61 -16.58 -20.08
CA VAL A 359 23.51 -15.63 -21.21
C VAL A 359 24.59 -14.56 -21.13
N THR A 360 24.93 -14.05 -19.94
CA THR A 360 26.04 -13.09 -19.78
C THR A 360 27.40 -13.73 -20.01
N ASN A 361 27.59 -14.99 -19.60
CA ASN A 361 28.83 -15.72 -19.84
C ASN A 361 29.00 -16.10 -21.32
N TRP A 362 27.93 -16.51 -22.00
CA TRP A 362 27.97 -16.81 -23.44
C TRP A 362 28.23 -15.56 -24.29
N LEU A 363 27.66 -14.41 -23.93
CA LEU A 363 27.97 -13.14 -24.60
C LEU A 363 29.41 -12.67 -24.32
N GLN A 364 29.94 -12.91 -23.12
CA GLN A 364 31.36 -12.67 -22.82
C GLN A 364 32.29 -13.65 -23.55
N GLU A 365 31.92 -14.92 -23.69
CA GLU A 365 32.67 -15.92 -24.46
C GLU A 365 32.69 -15.58 -25.95
N ILE A 366 31.58 -15.11 -26.52
CA ILE A 366 31.52 -14.63 -27.90
C ILE A 366 32.36 -13.37 -28.08
N TRP A 367 32.26 -12.40 -27.17
CA TRP A 367 33.06 -11.18 -27.22
C TRP A 367 34.56 -11.48 -27.14
N ASN A 368 34.96 -12.38 -26.24
CA ASN A 368 36.35 -12.81 -26.07
C ASN A 368 36.84 -13.69 -27.23
N GLY A 369 35.96 -14.48 -27.86
CA GLY A 369 36.25 -15.28 -29.06
C GLY A 369 36.46 -14.42 -30.30
N ILE A 370 35.69 -13.34 -30.46
CA ILE A 370 35.85 -12.39 -31.57
C ILE A 370 37.13 -11.55 -31.40
N GLY A 371 37.55 -11.27 -30.16
CA GLY A 371 38.79 -10.54 -29.86
C GLY A 371 40.10 -11.32 -30.12
N ARG A 372 40.06 -12.65 -30.18
CA ARG A 372 41.25 -13.50 -30.38
C ARG A 372 41.49 -13.93 -31.83
N GLY A 373 40.51 -13.78 -32.73
CA GLY A 373 40.64 -14.15 -34.15
C GLY A 373 41.54 -13.26 -35.03
N LYS A 374 42.27 -12.29 -34.45
CA LYS A 374 43.14 -11.35 -35.20
C LYS A 374 44.62 -11.36 -34.79
N ARG A 375 45.06 -12.29 -33.93
CA ARG A 375 46.48 -12.50 -33.60
C ARG A 375 46.75 -13.99 -33.47
N ASP A 376 46.84 -14.66 -34.62
CA ASP A 376 47.65 -15.87 -34.83
C ASP A 376 47.42 -16.32 -36.28
N LYS A 377 48.09 -15.61 -37.18
CA LYS A 377 48.44 -16.10 -38.51
C LYS A 377 49.94 -15.88 -38.66
N GLY A 378 50.71 -16.92 -38.39
CA GLY A 378 52.14 -16.92 -38.58
C GLY A 378 52.84 -17.82 -37.57
N GLU A 379 52.80 -19.13 -37.81
CA GLU A 379 53.97 -20.01 -37.82
C GLU A 379 53.48 -21.46 -37.98
N ASP A 380 53.58 -21.95 -39.23
CA ASP A 380 53.44 -23.36 -39.58
C ASP A 380 54.67 -24.14 -39.05
N THR A 381 54.45 -25.22 -38.31
CA THR A 381 55.41 -26.34 -38.21
C THR A 381 54.65 -27.62 -37.85
N PRO A 382 54.64 -28.66 -38.71
CA PRO A 382 53.95 -29.91 -38.42
C PRO A 382 54.87 -30.92 -37.70
N PRO A 383 54.35 -31.74 -36.77
CA PRO A 383 55.13 -32.79 -36.13
C PRO A 383 55.13 -34.12 -36.91
N GLU A 384 56.28 -34.78 -36.78
CA GLU A 384 56.74 -36.11 -37.19
C GLU A 384 55.70 -37.22 -37.49
N GLN A 385 55.98 -37.95 -38.57
CA GLN A 385 55.51 -39.32 -38.80
C GLN A 385 56.58 -40.31 -38.32
N ASP A 386 56.27 -41.07 -37.27
CA ASP A 386 56.95 -42.33 -36.97
C ASP A 386 56.09 -43.50 -37.44
N GLN A 387 56.51 -44.19 -38.50
CA GLN A 387 56.25 -45.61 -38.74
C GLN A 387 57.46 -46.25 -39.46
N GLN A 388 58.09 -47.19 -38.74
CA GLN A 388 59.13 -48.18 -39.09
C GLN A 388 60.60 -47.80 -38.93
#